data_AF-A0A3P6SM92-F1
#
_entry.id   AF-A0A3P6SM92-F1
#
_cell.length_a   1.000
_cell.length_b   1.000
_cell.length_c   1.000
_cell.angle_alpha   90.00
_cell.angle_beta   90.00
_cell.angle_gamma   90.00
#
_symmetry.space_group_name_H-M   'P 1'
#
loop_
_entity.id
_entity.type
_entity.pdbx_description
1 polymer ?
#
loop_
_entity_poly.entity_id
_entity_poly.type
_entity_poly.pdbx_seq_one_letter_code
_entity_poly.pdbx_strand_id
1 'polypeptide(L)'
;MNMSMELLNEVERLDKYVHNVSVVVDGDVVHFDDLHGIEINYVFNWYKYAYSWQDFFGDINLTYPVGTAMGHKFFIGSHFFGVNKHKESFRGPVEQMEFVTLWYMNQTPNMRERKRLQALQLELFRLSRLDKFSDLISFEMYGDQVSSYFVYYLTGGGP
;
A
#
# COMPACT_ATOMS: atom_id res chain seq x y z
N MET A 1 14.57 -2.21 -5.33
CA MET A 1 14.24 -3.50 -4.69
C MET A 1 14.14 -4.57 -5.76
N ASN A 2 14.64 -5.79 -5.49
CA ASN A 2 14.47 -6.92 -6.40
C ASN A 2 13.19 -7.68 -6.05
N MET A 3 12.47 -8.15 -7.05
CA MET A 3 11.27 -8.96 -6.85
C MET A 3 11.62 -10.30 -6.22
N SER A 4 10.93 -10.67 -5.14
CA SER A 4 11.05 -11.97 -4.49
C SER A 4 9.77 -12.31 -3.72
N MET A 5 9.55 -13.59 -3.42
CA MET A 5 8.44 -14.00 -2.54
C MET A 5 8.56 -13.41 -1.14
N GLU A 6 9.77 -13.24 -0.63
CA GLU A 6 10.02 -12.63 0.67
C GLU A 6 9.54 -11.17 0.70
N LEU A 7 9.89 -10.38 -0.32
CA LEU A 7 9.42 -9.01 -0.46
C LEU A 7 7.89 -8.94 -0.56
N LEU A 8 7.26 -9.81 -1.36
CA LEU A 8 5.81 -9.85 -1.51
C LEU A 8 5.09 -10.24 -0.20
N ASN A 9 5.69 -11.14 0.59
CA ASN A 9 5.17 -11.48 1.91
C ASN A 9 5.29 -10.31 2.90
N GLU A 10 6.38 -9.54 2.83
CA GLU A 10 6.55 -8.36 3.68
C GLU A 10 5.57 -7.23 3.35
N VAL A 11 5.25 -7.04 2.07
CA VAL A 11 4.19 -6.10 1.65
C VAL A 11 2.81 -6.58 2.12
N GLU A 12 2.50 -7.88 2.03
CA GLU A 12 1.25 -8.43 2.60
C GLU A 12 1.21 -8.28 4.14
N ARG A 13 2.35 -8.42 4.82
CA ARG A 13 2.45 -8.18 6.26
C ARG A 13 2.18 -6.71 6.58
N LEU A 14 2.61 -5.77 5.74
CA LEU A 14 2.32 -4.35 5.89
C LEU A 14 0.83 -4.06 5.73
N ASP A 15 0.18 -4.68 4.75
CA ASP A 15 -1.28 -4.58 4.55
C ASP A 15 -2.03 -5.01 5.82
N LYS A 16 -1.74 -6.21 6.33
CA LYS A 16 -2.31 -6.70 7.61
C LYS A 16 -1.96 -5.79 8.79
N TYR A 17 -0.77 -5.20 8.80
CA TYR A 17 -0.37 -4.27 9.86
C TYR A 17 -1.24 -3.02 9.87
N VAL A 18 -1.52 -2.44 8.70
CA VAL A 18 -2.39 -1.26 8.55
C VAL A 18 -3.81 -1.56 9.05
N HIS A 19 -4.40 -2.69 8.64
CA HIS A 19 -5.73 -3.10 9.08
C HIS A 19 -5.84 -3.30 10.61
N ASN A 20 -4.75 -3.74 11.24
CA ASN A 20 -4.70 -3.95 12.69
C ASN A 20 -4.43 -2.68 13.50
N VAL A 21 -4.18 -1.52 12.88
CA VAL A 21 -3.98 -0.28 13.63
C VAL A 21 -5.29 0.17 14.26
N SER A 22 -5.19 0.59 15.52
CA SER A 22 -6.28 1.17 16.27
C SER A 22 -5.83 2.41 17.04
N VAL A 23 -6.75 3.33 17.27
CA VAL A 23 -6.54 4.56 18.05
C VAL A 23 -7.71 4.79 19.00
N VAL A 24 -7.50 5.58 20.06
CA VAL A 24 -8.58 6.00 20.95
C VAL A 24 -9.03 7.41 20.57
N VAL A 25 -10.31 7.59 20.26
CA VAL A 25 -10.91 8.89 19.90
C VAL A 25 -12.18 9.09 20.72
N ASP A 26 -12.20 10.15 21.52
CA ASP A 26 -13.33 10.51 22.39
C ASP A 26 -13.76 9.38 23.35
N GLY A 27 -12.80 8.55 23.78
CA GLY A 27 -13.01 7.41 24.69
C GLY A 27 -13.36 6.09 23.98
N ASP A 28 -13.62 6.10 22.67
CA ASP A 28 -13.87 4.91 21.87
C ASP A 28 -12.57 4.39 21.25
N VAL A 29 -12.35 3.07 21.27
CA VAL A 29 -11.35 2.42 20.41
C VAL A 29 -11.90 2.38 18.99
N VAL A 30 -11.09 2.81 18.03
CA VAL A 30 -11.42 2.83 16.61
C VAL A 30 -10.36 2.04 15.87
N HIS A 31 -10.78 1.01 15.15
CA HIS A 31 -9.94 0.22 14.27
C HIS A 31 -9.95 0.82 12.86
N PHE A 32 -8.88 0.59 12.10
CA PHE A 32 -8.84 0.99 10.68
C PHE A 32 -10.03 0.40 9.90
N ASP A 33 -10.36 -0.87 10.18
CA ASP A 33 -11.46 -1.59 9.57
C ASP A 33 -12.85 -0.99 9.84
N ASP A 34 -13.02 -0.23 10.92
CA ASP A 34 -14.29 0.44 11.23
C ASP A 34 -14.66 1.52 10.19
N LEU A 35 -13.65 2.03 9.47
CA LEU A 35 -13.79 3.11 8.49
C LEU A 35 -13.48 2.65 7.06
N HIS A 36 -13.21 1.35 6.90
CA HIS A 36 -12.80 0.77 5.63
C HIS A 36 -13.92 0.90 4.58
N GLY A 37 -13.53 1.35 3.39
CA GLY A 37 -14.41 1.48 2.24
C GLY A 37 -14.09 0.45 1.16
N ILE A 38 -13.43 0.91 0.09
CA ILE A 38 -13.03 0.07 -1.04
C ILE A 38 -11.50 0.01 -1.07
N GLU A 39 -10.95 -1.17 -1.32
CA GLU A 39 -9.53 -1.38 -1.59
C GLU A 39 -9.32 -2.05 -2.94
N ILE A 40 -8.21 -1.70 -3.59
CA ILE A 40 -7.77 -2.37 -4.83
C ILE A 40 -6.56 -3.28 -4.60
N ASN A 41 -6.16 -3.46 -3.33
CA ASN A 41 -5.04 -4.30 -2.91
C ASN A 41 -5.26 -5.78 -3.26
N TYR A 42 -6.49 -6.21 -3.53
CA TYR A 42 -6.78 -7.53 -4.07
C TYR A 42 -5.99 -7.84 -5.36
N VAL A 43 -5.66 -6.82 -6.17
CA VAL A 43 -4.83 -6.99 -7.37
C VAL A 43 -3.39 -7.34 -7.01
N PHE A 44 -2.83 -6.72 -5.97
CA PHE A 44 -1.52 -7.09 -5.44
C PHE A 44 -1.53 -8.54 -4.91
N ASN A 45 -2.56 -8.90 -4.14
CA ASN A 45 -2.71 -10.27 -3.63
C ASN A 45 -2.79 -11.30 -4.78
N TRP A 46 -3.55 -11.00 -5.83
CA TRP A 46 -3.61 -11.82 -7.04
C TRP A 46 -2.26 -11.96 -7.73
N TYR A 47 -1.52 -10.85 -7.89
CA TYR A 47 -0.16 -10.90 -8.43
C TYR A 47 0.75 -11.80 -7.60
N LYS A 48 0.71 -11.67 -6.26
CA LYS A 48 1.51 -12.49 -5.35
C LYS A 48 1.21 -13.98 -5.49
N TYR A 49 -0.06 -14.37 -5.57
CA TYR A 49 -0.44 -15.77 -5.80
C TYR A 49 0.01 -16.27 -7.18
N ALA A 50 -0.19 -15.47 -8.23
CA ALA A 50 0.27 -15.85 -9.56
C ALA A 50 1.81 -15.99 -9.62
N TYR A 51 2.54 -15.11 -8.91
CA TYR A 51 4.00 -15.19 -8.81
C TYR A 51 4.48 -16.46 -8.11
N SER A 52 3.77 -16.92 -7.05
CA SER A 52 4.13 -18.17 -6.38
C SER A 52 3.81 -19.42 -7.21
N TRP A 53 2.92 -19.30 -8.20
CA TRP A 53 2.50 -20.41 -9.05
C TRP A 53 3.11 -20.41 -10.46
N GLN A 54 3.87 -19.38 -10.84
CA GLN A 54 4.34 -19.16 -12.22
C GLN A 54 5.16 -20.33 -12.78
N ASP A 55 5.88 -21.06 -11.91
CA ASP A 55 6.68 -22.23 -12.30
C ASP A 55 5.85 -23.50 -12.51
N PHE A 56 4.59 -23.51 -12.05
CA PHE A 56 3.68 -24.66 -12.11
C PHE A 56 2.66 -24.55 -13.24
N PHE A 57 2.27 -23.33 -13.63
CA PHE A 57 1.28 -23.08 -14.68
C PHE A 57 1.87 -22.24 -15.81
N GLY A 58 1.92 -22.82 -17.01
CA GLY A 58 2.50 -22.18 -18.20
C GLY A 58 1.66 -21.04 -18.81
N ASP A 59 0.43 -20.82 -18.34
CA ASP A 59 -0.45 -19.74 -18.78
C ASP A 59 -0.31 -18.46 -17.92
N ILE A 60 0.55 -18.49 -16.91
CA ILE A 60 0.87 -17.32 -16.09
C ILE A 60 1.91 -16.45 -16.82
N ASN A 61 1.56 -15.20 -17.08
CA ASN A 61 2.44 -14.19 -17.65
C ASN A 61 2.35 -12.90 -16.84
N LEU A 62 3.38 -12.61 -16.05
CA LEU A 62 3.44 -11.46 -15.14
C LEU A 62 4.17 -10.26 -15.75
N THR A 63 3.97 -10.02 -17.03
CA THR A 63 4.54 -8.88 -17.75
C THR A 63 3.91 -7.56 -17.30
N TYR A 64 4.75 -6.60 -16.92
CA TYR A 64 4.31 -5.26 -16.57
C TYR A 64 3.87 -4.45 -17.81
N PRO A 65 2.76 -3.66 -17.76
CA PRO A 65 1.93 -3.35 -16.59
C PRO A 65 0.66 -4.20 -16.45
N VAL A 66 0.44 -5.19 -17.33
CA VAL A 66 -0.77 -6.03 -17.33
C VAL A 66 -0.36 -7.49 -17.25
N GLY A 67 -0.59 -8.09 -16.08
CA GLY A 67 -0.42 -9.52 -15.87
C GLY A 67 -1.59 -10.31 -16.46
N THR A 68 -1.32 -11.57 -16.79
CA THR A 68 -2.32 -12.57 -17.14
C THR A 68 -2.08 -13.83 -16.32
N ALA A 69 -3.12 -14.41 -15.72
CA ALA A 69 -3.06 -15.69 -15.03
C ALA A 69 -4.43 -16.36 -15.14
N MET A 70 -4.46 -17.67 -15.41
CA MET A 70 -5.70 -18.46 -15.44
C MET A 70 -6.78 -17.86 -16.36
N GLY A 71 -6.36 -17.32 -17.52
CA GLY A 71 -7.26 -16.68 -18.49
C GLY A 71 -7.75 -15.27 -18.12
N HIS A 72 -7.36 -14.72 -16.97
CA HIS A 72 -7.74 -13.37 -16.52
C HIS A 72 -6.60 -12.38 -16.70
N LYS A 73 -6.94 -11.15 -17.13
CA LYS A 73 -6.00 -10.01 -17.20
C LYS A 73 -6.21 -9.08 -16.01
N PHE A 74 -5.13 -8.59 -15.42
CA PHE A 74 -5.18 -7.66 -14.30
C PHE A 74 -4.07 -6.61 -14.40
N PHE A 75 -4.40 -5.38 -14.03
CA PHE A 75 -3.50 -4.24 -14.16
C PHE A 75 -2.64 -4.07 -12.91
N ILE A 76 -1.35 -4.38 -13.01
CA ILE A 76 -0.39 -4.29 -11.90
C ILE A 76 0.34 -2.95 -11.85
N GLY A 77 0.18 -2.13 -12.89
CA GLY A 77 0.76 -0.78 -12.96
C GLY A 77 0.24 0.20 -11.90
N SER A 78 -0.82 -0.15 -11.17
CA SER A 78 -1.30 0.63 -10.02
C SER A 78 -0.51 0.34 -8.73
N HIS A 79 0.21 -0.78 -8.64
CA HIS A 79 0.88 -1.21 -7.42
C HIS A 79 2.40 -1.17 -7.52
N PHE A 80 2.99 -1.46 -8.69
CA PHE A 80 4.45 -1.44 -8.86
C PHE A 80 4.91 -0.21 -9.63
N PHE A 81 5.84 0.56 -9.05
CA PHE A 81 6.37 1.79 -9.65
C PHE A 81 7.89 1.74 -9.78
N GLY A 82 8.41 2.46 -10.78
CA GLY A 82 9.84 2.44 -11.12
C GLY A 82 10.33 1.06 -11.60
N VAL A 83 9.45 0.31 -12.27
CA VAL A 83 9.74 -1.05 -12.73
C VAL A 83 10.83 -1.07 -13.80
N ASN A 84 11.84 -1.92 -13.61
CA ASN A 84 12.89 -2.24 -14.59
C ASN A 84 13.58 -0.99 -15.20
N LYS A 85 13.72 0.09 -14.43
CA LYS A 85 14.24 1.39 -14.90
C LYS A 85 15.63 1.35 -15.56
N HIS A 86 16.45 0.35 -15.24
CA HIS A 86 17.80 0.19 -15.79
C HIS A 86 17.87 -0.74 -17.01
N LYS A 87 16.73 -1.19 -17.54
CA LYS A 87 16.64 -2.04 -18.73
C LYS A 87 16.27 -1.22 -19.97
N GLU A 88 16.51 -1.79 -21.15
CA GLU A 88 16.08 -1.23 -22.44
C GLU A 88 14.56 -1.02 -22.51
N SER A 89 13.78 -1.84 -21.79
CA SER A 89 12.34 -1.69 -21.65
C SER A 89 11.89 -1.96 -20.22
N PHE A 90 10.92 -1.17 -19.78
CA PHE A 90 10.18 -1.46 -18.55
C PHE A 90 9.22 -2.65 -18.72
N ARG A 91 8.88 -3.02 -19.97
CA ARG A 91 8.00 -4.14 -20.28
C ARG A 91 8.74 -5.46 -20.09
N GLY A 92 8.12 -6.36 -19.36
CA GLY A 92 8.62 -7.69 -19.04
C GLY A 92 8.21 -8.09 -17.62
N PRO A 93 8.66 -9.26 -17.13
CA PRO A 93 8.51 -9.61 -15.72
C PRO A 93 9.03 -8.48 -14.83
N VAL A 94 8.35 -8.20 -13.72
CA VAL A 94 8.84 -7.24 -12.72
C VAL A 94 10.02 -7.90 -12.01
N GLU A 95 11.23 -7.52 -12.39
CA GLU A 95 12.46 -8.02 -11.75
C GLU A 95 12.96 -7.03 -10.71
N GLN A 96 12.80 -5.74 -10.99
CA GLN A 96 13.18 -4.65 -10.11
C GLN A 96 12.07 -3.60 -10.05
N MET A 97 11.86 -3.01 -8.88
CA MET A 97 11.00 -1.84 -8.70
C MET A 97 11.57 -0.88 -7.66
N GLU A 98 11.14 0.37 -7.70
CA GLU A 98 11.49 1.38 -6.69
C GLU A 98 10.46 1.43 -5.57
N PHE A 99 9.16 1.28 -5.89
CA PHE A 99 8.09 1.40 -4.90
C PHE A 99 7.00 0.35 -5.14
N VAL A 100 6.35 -0.05 -4.04
CA VAL A 100 5.10 -0.80 -4.04
C VAL A 100 4.05 0.03 -3.29
N THR A 101 2.90 0.25 -3.91
CA THR A 101 1.81 1.06 -3.33
C THR A 101 0.64 0.18 -2.95
N LEU A 102 0.14 0.38 -1.73
CA LEU A 102 -1.13 -0.15 -1.24
C LEU A 102 -2.15 1.00 -1.15
N TRP A 103 -3.39 0.73 -1.52
CA TRP A 103 -4.45 1.71 -1.71
C TRP A 103 -5.64 1.44 -0.78
N TYR A 104 -5.89 2.38 0.12
CA TYR A 104 -6.99 2.31 1.08
C TYR A 104 -7.95 3.49 0.85
N MET A 105 -9.13 3.22 0.30
CA MET A 105 -10.14 4.26 0.06
C MET A 105 -11.20 4.17 1.14
N ASN A 106 -11.20 5.15 2.05
CA ASN A 106 -12.11 5.20 3.18
C ASN A 106 -13.29 6.13 2.89
N GLN A 107 -14.48 5.79 3.38
CA GLN A 107 -15.67 6.64 3.29
C GLN A 107 -15.98 7.24 4.66
N THR A 108 -15.90 8.57 4.76
CA THR A 108 -16.20 9.29 6.00
C THR A 108 -17.32 10.32 5.76
N PRO A 109 -18.59 9.87 5.68
CA PRO A 109 -19.73 10.74 5.39
C PRO A 109 -19.97 11.84 6.44
N ASN A 110 -19.53 11.66 7.69
CA ASN A 110 -19.76 12.66 8.75
C ASN A 110 -18.46 13.13 9.45
N MET A 111 -18.58 14.22 10.22
CA MET A 111 -17.45 14.84 10.92
C MET A 111 -16.82 13.92 11.98
N ARG A 112 -17.61 13.05 12.62
CA ARG A 112 -17.11 12.10 13.61
C ARG A 112 -16.17 11.09 12.96
N GLU A 113 -16.58 10.49 11.85
CA GLU A 113 -15.74 9.55 11.10
C GLU A 113 -14.51 10.21 10.47
N ARG A 114 -14.61 11.46 10.00
CA ARG A 114 -13.44 12.22 9.52
C ARG A 114 -12.40 12.41 10.61
N LYS A 115 -12.82 12.78 11.82
CA LYS A 115 -11.93 12.92 12.99
C LYS A 115 -11.27 11.59 13.35
N ARG A 116 -12.03 10.50 13.29
CA ARG A 116 -11.53 9.14 13.53
C ARG A 116 -10.50 8.71 12.48
N LEU A 117 -10.78 8.92 11.20
CA LEU A 117 -9.86 8.62 10.11
C LEU A 117 -8.59 9.46 10.21
N GLN A 118 -8.72 10.75 10.55
CA GLN A 118 -7.58 11.64 10.78
C GLN A 118 -6.66 11.10 11.88
N ALA A 119 -7.23 10.64 13.01
CA ALA A 119 -6.44 10.06 14.09
C ALA A 119 -5.69 8.80 13.65
N LEU A 120 -6.35 7.90 12.90
CA LEU A 120 -5.72 6.70 12.33
C LEU A 120 -4.58 7.06 11.35
N GLN A 121 -4.80 8.03 10.46
CA GLN A 121 -3.78 8.47 9.49
C GLN A 121 -2.57 9.11 10.19
N LEU A 122 -2.78 9.92 11.23
CA LEU A 122 -1.69 10.48 12.01
C LEU A 122 -0.89 9.41 12.75
N GLU A 123 -1.56 8.39 13.29
CA GLU A 123 -0.89 7.29 13.97
C GLU A 123 -0.06 6.45 13.00
N LEU A 124 -0.62 6.09 11.84
CA LEU A 124 0.10 5.38 10.79
C LEU A 124 1.28 6.19 10.24
N PHE A 125 1.13 7.51 10.09
CA PHE A 125 2.24 8.40 9.75
C PHE A 125 3.31 8.41 10.85
N ARG A 126 2.93 8.48 12.13
CA ARG A 126 3.89 8.41 13.24
C ARG A 126 4.65 7.08 13.22
N LEU A 127 3.96 5.96 12.98
CA LEU A 127 4.55 4.63 12.89
C LEU A 127 5.50 4.49 11.70
N SER A 128 5.17 5.08 10.55
CA SER A 128 6.03 5.07 9.36
C SER A 128 7.36 5.80 9.61
N ARG A 129 7.32 6.90 10.38
CA ARG A 129 8.52 7.66 10.77
C ARG A 129 9.44 6.94 11.76
N LEU A 130 8.96 5.90 12.44
CA LEU A 130 9.82 5.11 13.32
C LEU A 130 10.79 4.21 12.55
N ASP A 131 10.47 3.88 11.29
CA ASP A 131 11.27 3.05 10.39
C ASP A 131 11.75 1.73 11.03
N LYS A 132 10.82 1.05 11.71
CA LYS A 132 11.06 -0.20 12.45
C LYS A 132 10.14 -1.34 12.02
N PHE A 133 9.49 -1.19 10.87
CA PHE A 133 8.51 -2.18 10.42
C PHE A 133 9.18 -3.46 9.92
N SER A 134 10.22 -3.34 9.10
CA SER A 134 10.91 -4.45 8.43
C SER A 134 12.36 -4.07 8.14
N ASP A 135 13.25 -5.06 8.11
CA ASP A 135 14.62 -4.88 7.61
C ASP A 135 14.68 -4.88 6.07
N LEU A 136 13.58 -5.26 5.38
CA LEU A 136 13.49 -5.33 3.92
C LEU A 136 12.79 -4.14 3.29
N ILE A 137 11.81 -3.55 3.99
CA ILE A 137 11.02 -2.42 3.49
C ILE A 137 10.88 -1.33 4.54
N SER A 138 11.09 -0.09 4.11
CA SER A 138 10.56 1.10 4.77
C SER A 138 9.22 1.44 4.13
N PHE A 139 8.24 1.86 4.94
CA PHE A 139 6.96 2.31 4.42
C PHE A 139 6.74 3.78 4.71
N GLU A 140 6.04 4.45 3.81
CA GLU A 140 5.57 5.82 3.98
C GLU A 140 4.05 5.84 3.86
N MET A 141 3.43 6.85 4.47
CA MET A 141 1.99 7.04 4.38
C MET A 141 1.68 8.38 3.74
N TYR A 142 0.81 8.34 2.73
CA TYR A 142 0.22 9.51 2.11
C TYR A 142 -1.30 9.46 2.30
N GLY A 143 -1.88 10.55 2.79
CA GLY A 143 -3.32 10.67 3.02
C GLY A 143 -3.75 12.13 3.12
N ASP A 144 -5.03 12.39 2.84
CA ASP A 144 -5.60 13.75 2.76
C ASP A 144 -5.38 14.61 4.01
N GLN A 145 -5.31 13.98 5.19
CA GLN A 145 -5.08 14.71 6.44
C GLN A 145 -3.59 14.95 6.70
N VAL A 146 -2.72 14.03 6.29
CA VAL A 146 -1.27 14.20 6.38
C VAL A 146 -0.81 15.34 5.47
N SER A 147 -1.34 15.43 4.25
CA SER A 147 -1.07 16.55 3.34
C SER A 147 -1.55 17.89 3.91
N SER A 148 -2.71 17.93 4.57
CA SER A 148 -3.22 19.13 5.24
C SER A 148 -2.32 19.58 6.40
N TYR A 149 -1.82 18.64 7.22
CA TYR A 149 -0.85 18.96 8.28
C TYR A 149 0.47 19.51 7.71
N PHE A 150 1.01 18.92 6.64
CA PHE A 150 2.20 19.43 5.98
C PHE A 150 2.01 20.84 5.41
N VAL A 151 0.84 21.15 4.84
CA VAL A 151 0.52 22.51 4.37
C VAL A 151 0.50 23.50 5.55
N TYR A 152 -0.12 23.18 6.68
CA TYR A 152 -0.13 24.05 7.87
C TYR A 152 1.29 24.35 8.41
N TYR A 153 2.20 23.36 8.40
CA TYR A 153 3.59 23.59 8.81
C TYR A 153 4.40 24.44 7.80
N LEU A 154 4.07 24.36 6.52
CA LEU A 154 4.71 25.18 5.47
C LEU A 154 4.13 26.59 5.37
N THR A 155 2.88 26.83 5.80
CA THR A 155 2.19 28.13 5.67
C THR A 155 2.12 28.97 6.94
N GLY A 156 2.81 28.59 8.02
CA GLY A 156 3.08 29.48 9.15
C GLY A 156 2.19 29.27 10.37
N GLY A 157 2.68 28.45 11.31
CA GLY A 157 2.15 28.34 12.67
C GLY A 157 3.25 28.54 13.71
N GLY A 158 3.76 29.77 13.83
CA GLY A 158 4.36 30.26 15.07
C GLY A 158 3.27 30.86 15.97
N PRO A 159 3.40 30.81 17.31
CA PRO A 159 2.47 31.45 18.23
C PRO A 159 2.35 32.97 18.00
#